data_AF-A0A9E3XZK7-F1
#
_entry.id   AF-A0A9E3XZK7-F1
#
_cell.length_a   1.000
_cell.length_b   1.000
_cell.length_c   1.000
_cell.angle_alpha   90.00
_cell.angle_beta   90.00
_cell.angle_gamma   90.00
#
_symmetry.space_group_name_H-M   'P 1'
#
loop_
_entity.id
_entity.type
_entity.pdbx_description
1 polymer ?
#
loop_
_entity_poly.entity_id
_entity_poly.type
_entity_poly.pdbx_seq_one_letter_code
_entity_poly.pdbx_strand_id
1 'polypeptide(L)'
;ASSTRASGPIERIAVPRSAPMSPLLETGRSSRANAAERPEVTLVFPSPEPGAFSLVVDGNAEVRDAHVAVRPTHAILHRPALPG
;
A
#
# COMPACT_ATOMS: atom_id res chain seq x y z
N ALA A 1 2.96 1.23 32.03
CA ALA A 1 2.51 2.19 31.02
C ALA A 1 2.46 1.48 29.67
N SER A 2 1.27 1.39 29.08
CA SER A 2 0.95 0.57 27.91
C SER A 2 1.71 0.99 26.65
N SER A 3 2.31 0.01 25.98
CA SER A 3 2.84 0.12 24.61
C SER A 3 2.11 -0.92 23.76
N THR A 4 1.22 -0.45 22.89
CA THR A 4 0.48 -1.29 21.94
C THR A 4 1.42 -1.63 20.78
N ARG A 5 1.86 -2.89 20.72
CA ARG A 5 2.76 -3.43 19.68
C ARG A 5 1.98 -3.65 18.37
N ALA A 6 2.21 -2.82 17.37
CA ALA A 6 2.03 -3.22 15.97
C ALA A 6 3.26 -4.06 15.58
N SER A 7 3.15 -5.39 15.55
CA SER A 7 4.31 -6.27 15.37
C SER A 7 4.02 -7.44 14.44
N GLY A 8 3.86 -7.15 13.15
CA GLY A 8 4.12 -8.06 12.04
C GLY A 8 5.11 -7.37 11.08
N PRO A 9 5.90 -8.11 10.28
CA PRO A 9 6.85 -7.51 9.35
C PRO A 9 6.11 -6.68 8.29
N ILE A 10 6.52 -5.43 8.09
CA ILE A 10 6.00 -4.58 7.01
C ILE A 10 6.49 -5.17 5.68
N GLU A 11 5.57 -5.76 4.91
CA GLU A 11 5.87 -6.28 3.58
C GLU A 11 5.59 -5.20 2.52
N ARG A 12 6.57 -4.93 1.66
CA ARG A 12 6.47 -3.88 0.64
C ARG A 12 6.18 -4.48 -0.73
N ILE A 13 5.03 -4.14 -1.31
CA ILE A 13 4.59 -4.56 -2.64
C ILE A 13 4.74 -3.37 -3.60
N ALA A 14 5.33 -3.60 -4.77
CA ALA A 14 5.39 -2.58 -5.83
C ALA A 14 4.07 -2.61 -6.64
N VAL A 15 3.46 -1.43 -6.83
CA VAL A 15 2.20 -1.27 -7.56
C VAL A 15 2.50 -0.52 -8.88
N PRO A 16 1.96 -0.95 -10.03
CA PRO A 16 2.10 -0.20 -11.28
C PRO A 16 1.50 1.21 -11.14
N ARG A 17 2.18 2.21 -11.71
CA ARG A 17 1.90 3.66 -11.53
C ARG A 17 0.55 4.11 -12.12
N SER A 18 0.02 3.36 -13.09
CA SER A 18 -1.36 3.48 -13.54
C SER A 18 -2.08 2.18 -13.22
N ALA A 19 -3.08 2.27 -12.35
CA ALA A 19 -3.96 1.15 -12.07
C ALA A 19 -5.41 1.63 -12.18
N PRO A 20 -6.35 0.75 -12.60
CA PRO A 20 -7.76 1.05 -12.51
C PRO A 20 -8.15 1.38 -11.06
N MET A 21 -9.31 2.00 -10.86
CA MET A 21 -9.83 2.40 -9.53
C MET A 21 -9.85 1.25 -8.51
N SER A 22 -9.77 0.00 -8.97
CA SER A 22 -9.41 -1.17 -8.16
C SER A 22 -8.20 -1.90 -8.78
N PRO A 23 -6.96 -1.64 -8.32
CA PRO A 23 -5.78 -2.34 -8.83
C PRO A 23 -5.88 -3.84 -8.55
N LEU A 24 -5.54 -4.68 -9.53
CA LEU A 24 -5.20 -6.09 -9.31
C LEU A 24 -3.68 -6.22 -9.30
N LEU A 25 -3.13 -6.69 -8.17
CA LEU A 25 -1.69 -6.76 -7.95
C LEU A 25 -1.21 -8.19 -7.91
N GLU A 26 -0.40 -8.60 -8.88
CA GLU A 26 0.38 -9.82 -8.74
C GLU A 26 1.30 -9.70 -7.53
N THR A 27 1.21 -10.67 -6.62
CA THR A 27 1.84 -10.57 -5.30
C THR A 27 2.41 -11.90 -4.85
N GLY A 28 3.50 -11.81 -4.07
CA GLY A 28 4.12 -12.96 -3.43
C GLY A 28 3.17 -13.72 -2.50
N ARG A 29 3.51 -14.97 -2.17
CA ARG A 29 2.68 -15.82 -1.30
C ARG A 29 2.48 -15.20 0.09
N SER A 30 3.52 -14.61 0.67
CA SER A 30 3.47 -13.90 1.97
C SER A 30 2.55 -12.69 1.93
N SER A 31 2.68 -11.86 0.89
CA SER A 31 1.84 -10.67 0.69
C SER A 31 0.35 -11.04 0.65
N ARG A 32 0.02 -12.12 -0.05
CA ARG A 32 -1.37 -12.62 -0.11
C ARG A 32 -1.84 -13.18 1.22
N ALA A 33 -1.01 -13.94 1.93
CA ALA A 33 -1.34 -14.43 3.26
C ALA A 33 -1.59 -13.27 4.25
N ASN A 34 -0.74 -12.25 4.20
CA ASN A 34 -0.87 -11.05 5.01
C ASN A 34 -2.13 -10.26 4.67
N ALA A 35 -2.44 -10.07 3.38
CA ALA A 35 -3.65 -9.36 2.93
C ALA A 35 -4.93 -10.13 3.28
N ALA A 36 -4.90 -11.47 3.26
CA ALA A 36 -6.04 -12.29 3.69
C ALA A 36 -6.28 -12.21 5.21
N GLU A 37 -5.21 -12.14 6.02
CA GLU A 37 -5.32 -12.02 7.48
C GLU A 37 -5.63 -10.57 7.92
N ARG A 38 -5.11 -9.58 7.19
CA ARG A 38 -5.17 -8.15 7.51
C ARG A 38 -5.57 -7.36 6.26
N PRO A 39 -6.88 -7.25 5.96
CA PRO A 39 -7.35 -6.64 4.73
C PRO A 39 -7.20 -5.11 4.70
N GLU A 40 -6.98 -4.44 5.84
CA GLU A 40 -6.67 -3.01 5.86
C GLU A 40 -5.22 -2.79 5.43
N VAL A 41 -5.03 -2.17 4.26
CA VAL A 41 -3.72 -2.00 3.62
C VAL A 41 -3.49 -0.56 3.20
N THR A 42 -2.21 -0.18 3.15
CA THR A 42 -1.74 1.11 2.61
C THR A 42 -0.80 0.86 1.44
N LEU A 43 -1.08 1.48 0.29
CA LEU A 43 -0.24 1.48 -0.90
C LEU A 43 0.50 2.81 -1.03
N VAL A 44 1.79 2.77 -1.36
CA VAL A 44 2.61 3.97 -1.58
C VAL A 44 3.09 4.00 -3.02
N PHE A 45 2.79 5.08 -3.71
CA PHE A 45 3.25 5.36 -5.07
C PHE A 45 4.26 6.52 -5.02
N PRO A 46 5.56 6.23 -4.91
CA PRO A 46 6.57 7.28 -4.91
C PRO A 46 6.65 7.97 -6.27
N SER A 47 7.00 9.25 -6.28
CA SER A 47 7.47 9.88 -7.52
C SER A 47 8.92 9.47 -7.80
N PRO A 48 9.29 9.15 -9.06
CA PRO A 48 10.68 8.95 -9.44
C PRO A 48 11.49 10.26 -9.42
N GLU A 49 10.80 11.41 -9.47
CA GLU A 49 11.43 12.72 -9.41
C GLU A 49 11.69 13.14 -7.96
N PRO A 50 12.95 13.46 -7.59
CA PRO A 50 13.26 13.98 -6.27
C PRO A 50 12.47 15.26 -5.98
N GLY A 51 11.87 15.35 -4.79
CA GLY A 51 11.10 16.53 -4.38
C GLY A 51 9.66 16.59 -4.90
N ALA A 52 9.22 15.63 -5.73
CA ALA A 52 7.84 15.54 -6.20
C ALA A 52 6.93 14.80 -5.20
N PHE A 53 5.63 15.00 -5.35
CA PHE A 53 4.60 14.41 -4.49
C PHE A 53 4.59 12.88 -4.57
N SER A 54 4.41 12.22 -3.43
CA SER A 54 4.10 10.79 -3.34
C SER A 54 2.61 10.61 -3.07
N LEU A 55 1.97 9.64 -3.72
CA LEU A 55 0.58 9.29 -3.41
C LEU A 55 0.57 8.14 -2.39
N VAL A 56 -0.20 8.31 -1.32
CA VAL A 56 -0.47 7.26 -0.34
C VAL A 56 -1.96 6.95 -0.39
N VAL A 57 -2.31 5.67 -0.53
CA VAL A 57 -3.70 5.21 -0.66
C VAL A 57 -3.97 4.16 0.39
N ASP A 58 -4.98 4.40 1.22
CA ASP A 58 -5.50 3.42 2.17
C ASP A 58 -6.69 2.69 1.54
N GLY A 59 -6.83 1.39 1.82
CA GLY A 59 -7.89 0.59 1.24
C GLY A 59 -8.10 -0.76 1.91
N ASN A 60 -9.13 -1.45 1.44
CA ASN A 60 -9.40 -2.84 1.81
C ASN A 60 -8.94 -3.77 0.70
N ALA A 61 -8.10 -4.75 1.05
CA ALA A 61 -7.59 -5.78 0.17
C ALA A 61 -8.52 -6.99 0.10
N GLU A 62 -8.61 -7.58 -1.08
CA GLU A 62 -9.27 -8.85 -1.36
C GLU A 62 -8.30 -9.71 -2.17
N VAL A 63 -7.97 -10.91 -1.67
CA VAL A 63 -7.08 -11.83 -2.38
C VAL A 63 -7.89 -12.59 -3.44
N ARG A 64 -7.41 -12.57 -4.68
CA ARG A 64 -8.00 -13.29 -5.84
C ARG A 64 -6.91 -14.10 -6.53
N ASP A 65 -6.84 -15.40 -6.23
CA ASP A 65 -5.80 -16.31 -6.73
C ASP A 65 -4.36 -15.81 -6.47
N ALA A 66 -3.66 -15.39 -7.52
CA ALA A 66 -2.31 -14.83 -7.48
C ALA A 66 -2.29 -13.29 -7.31
N HIS A 67 -3.47 -12.68 -7.23
CA HIS A 67 -3.64 -11.24 -7.18
C HIS A 67 -4.20 -10.75 -5.84
N VAL A 68 -3.94 -9.47 -5.55
CA VAL A 68 -4.64 -8.71 -4.51
C VAL A 68 -5.37 -7.56 -5.18
N ALA A 69 -6.69 -7.52 -5.04
CA ALA A 69 -7.53 -6.39 -5.40
C ALA A 69 -7.59 -5.42 -4.22
N VAL A 70 -7.37 -4.12 -4.43
CA VAL A 70 -7.54 -3.11 -3.36
C VAL A 70 -8.69 -2.19 -3.71
N ARG A 71 -9.67 -2.04 -2.81
CA ARG A 71 -10.71 -1.00 -2.87
C ARG A 71 -10.24 0.22 -2.08
N PRO A 72 -9.93 1.35 -2.73
CA PRO A 72 -9.50 2.56 -2.03
C PRO A 72 -10.58 3.10 -1.10
N THR A 73 -10.15 3.64 0.04
CA THR A 73 -11.00 4.32 1.02
C THR A 73 -10.54 5.76 1.26
N HIS A 74 -9.23 6.01 1.19
CA HIS A 74 -8.64 7.33 1.32
C HIS A 74 -7.40 7.46 0.44
N ALA A 75 -7.10 8.70 0.01
CA ALA A 75 -5.92 8.99 -0.80
C ALA A 75 -5.37 10.38 -0.45
N ILE A 76 -4.05 10.45 -0.20
CA ILE A 76 -3.36 11.70 0.09
C ILE A 76 -2.16 11.90 -0.84
N LEU A 77 -1.97 13.14 -1.31
CA LEU A 77 -0.74 13.55 -1.97
C LEU A 77 0.22 14.13 -0.93
N HIS A 78 1.20 13.32 -0.54
CA HIS A 78 2.25 13.71 0.37
C HIS A 78 3.33 14.52 -0.37
N ARG A 79 3.46 15.80 -0.01
CA ARG A 79 4.58 16.64 -0.45
C ARG A 79 5.82 16.27 0.38
N PRO A 80 6.97 15.97 -0.23
CA PRO A 80 8.20 15.77 0.53
C PRO A 80 8.63 17.08 1.20
N ALA A 81 9.18 16.98 2.41
CA ALA A 81 9.84 18.10 3.06
C ALA A 81 11.12 18.42 2.29
N LEU A 82 11.28 19.66 1.85
CA LEU A 82 12.56 20.12 1.31
C LEU A 82 13.54 20.27 2.48
N PRO A 83 14.81 19.83 2.35
CA PRO A 83 15.82 20.16 3.33
C PRO A 83 15.93 21.68 3.46
N GLY A 84 15.96 22.18 4.70
CA GLY A 84 16.24 23.59 5.01
C GLY A 84 17.73 23.90 4.97
#